data_AF-A0A371BKY9-F1
#
_entry.id   AF-A0A371BKY9-F1
#
_cell.length_a   1.000
_cell.length_b   1.000
_cell.length_c   1.000
_cell.angle_alpha   90.00
_cell.angle_beta   90.00
_cell.angle_gamma   90.00
#
_symmetry.space_group_name_H-M   'P 1'
#
loop_
_entity.id
_entity.type
_entity.pdbx_description
1 polymer ?
#
loop_
_entity_poly.entity_id
_entity_poly.type
_entity_poly.pdbx_seq_one_letter_code
_entity_poly.pdbx_strand_id
1 'polypeptide(L)'
;MSEEVPEESRGSRRHRFSRRLKGLALPVIVGLVFVGIGGAVTYYGINARPQNTDQSIRLPTPVSLRPCEVLDRAALVPASGALFGVNLDMEARTLAEYSFNLGHTPAVTVVSTGFPYNGEEKEDLQRAADQIRAHGQTMLLTLEPVNGLDAVTEESAATLARDLAAVNNGGVPVFVRFAPEMNGNWTPWGQQPARYIAAFRTLASAVHAQAPGSAMMWAPDYGGGYPSSGGQFDVKPGTADFTALDTDADGALTANDDPYAPYYPGDDAVDWVGMSLYHWGSAFPWGENELPEANKFASQLTGNYLGANGDDTPAPDFYEVYGVQHGKPVAIPETAALFNPAAGGETELAIKQAWWGQLFDPATAARFPQLKMVNWFERDEDEVEVNGRVDWTVTKTAQIREAFTAALPDWLHYGPAEACAPRR
;
A
#
# COMPACT_ATOMS: atom_id res chain seq x y z
N MET A 1 -48.75 23.18 -35.24
CA MET A 1 -48.06 23.30 -33.94
C MET A 1 -47.49 21.94 -33.61
N SER A 2 -46.30 21.68 -34.16
CA SER A 2 -45.41 20.59 -33.79
C SER A 2 -44.03 21.11 -34.21
N GLU A 3 -43.32 21.74 -33.27
CA GLU A 3 -41.95 22.20 -33.49
C GLU A 3 -41.00 21.02 -33.42
N GLU A 4 -40.18 20.89 -34.48
CA GLU A 4 -39.02 20.01 -34.57
C GLU A 4 -37.90 20.54 -33.66
N VAL A 5 -37.28 19.65 -32.88
CA VAL A 5 -36.04 19.91 -32.14
C VAL A 5 -34.89 19.30 -32.95
N PRO A 6 -33.81 20.04 -33.27
CA PRO A 6 -32.73 19.53 -34.11
C PRO A 6 -31.66 18.77 -33.32
N GLU A 7 -31.15 17.70 -33.94
CA GLU A 7 -29.92 16.98 -33.60
C GLU A 7 -28.71 17.92 -33.58
N GLU A 8 -27.91 17.88 -32.51
CA GLU A 8 -26.57 18.47 -32.51
C GLU A 8 -25.50 17.41 -32.17
N SER A 9 -24.42 17.53 -32.92
CA SER A 9 -23.39 16.55 -33.22
C SER A 9 -22.63 15.97 -32.02
N ARG A 10 -22.42 14.64 -32.05
CA ARG A 10 -21.42 13.92 -31.25
C ARG A 10 -20.00 14.33 -31.65
N GLY A 11 -19.46 15.33 -30.97
CA GLY A 11 -18.03 15.68 -30.98
C GLY A 11 -17.23 14.74 -30.07
N SER A 12 -16.53 13.79 -30.67
CA SER A 12 -15.52 12.94 -30.03
C SER A 12 -14.42 13.78 -29.36
N ARG A 13 -14.38 13.80 -28.01
CA ARG A 13 -13.23 14.30 -27.24
C ARG A 13 -12.41 13.13 -26.72
N ARG A 14 -11.40 12.76 -27.49
CA ARG A 14 -10.23 11.97 -27.05
C ARG A 14 -9.69 12.54 -25.74
N HIS A 15 -9.83 11.81 -24.63
CA HIS A 15 -9.15 12.11 -23.39
C HIS A 15 -7.77 11.45 -23.42
N ARG A 16 -6.73 12.29 -23.43
CA ARG A 16 -5.32 11.88 -23.32
C ARG A 16 -5.01 11.66 -21.84
N PHE A 17 -4.47 10.50 -21.52
CA PHE A 17 -3.66 10.31 -20.34
C PHE A 17 -2.46 11.26 -20.39
N SER A 18 -2.31 12.12 -19.38
CA SER A 18 -1.03 12.74 -19.06
C SER A 18 -0.74 12.52 -17.58
N ARG A 19 -0.10 11.39 -17.26
CA ARG A 19 0.86 11.36 -16.17
C ARG A 19 2.03 12.24 -16.62
N ARG A 20 2.19 13.42 -15.99
CA ARG A 20 3.38 14.25 -16.21
C ARG A 20 4.57 13.52 -15.62
N LEU A 21 5.43 13.00 -16.49
CA LEU A 21 6.85 12.84 -16.17
C LEU A 21 7.37 14.20 -15.69
N LYS A 22 7.79 14.30 -14.43
CA LYS A 22 8.64 15.41 -13.99
C LYS A 22 10.08 15.09 -14.39
N GLY A 23 10.42 15.46 -15.61
CA GLY A 23 11.82 15.67 -16.02
C GLY A 23 12.35 16.99 -15.43
N LEU A 24 13.64 16.98 -15.11
CA LEU A 24 14.45 18.06 -14.53
C LEU A 24 14.07 19.49 -14.95
N ALA A 25 13.97 20.37 -13.95
CA ALA A 25 14.24 21.80 -14.11
C ALA A 25 15.14 22.29 -12.97
N LEU A 26 16.44 22.29 -13.23
CA LEU A 26 17.44 23.05 -12.48
C LEU A 26 17.16 24.56 -12.65
N PRO A 27 17.23 25.39 -11.61
CA PRO A 27 17.41 26.82 -11.82
C PRO A 27 18.87 27.12 -12.15
N VAL A 28 19.08 27.60 -13.38
CA VAL A 28 20.28 28.29 -13.84
C VAL A 28 20.46 29.58 -13.04
N ILE A 29 21.55 29.69 -12.28
CA ILE A 29 22.05 30.96 -11.74
C ILE A 29 23.27 31.37 -12.59
N VAL A 30 23.14 32.47 -13.33
CA VAL A 30 24.26 33.15 -14.01
C VAL A 30 24.87 34.18 -13.06
N GLY A 31 26.19 34.08 -12.87
CA GLY A 31 27.05 34.99 -12.07
C GLY A 31 27.12 36.42 -12.61
N LEU A 32 27.65 37.41 -11.88
CA LEU A 32 29.05 37.63 -11.47
C LEU A 32 29.03 38.81 -10.46
N VAL A 33 29.97 39.01 -9.53
CA VAL A 33 31.34 39.51 -9.77
C VAL A 33 32.19 39.32 -8.49
N PHE A 34 33.43 38.88 -8.67
CA PHE A 34 34.53 38.87 -7.70
C PHE A 34 35.09 40.27 -7.43
N VAL A 35 35.36 40.60 -6.16
CA VAL A 35 36.56 41.36 -5.75
C VAL A 35 36.99 40.84 -4.38
N GLY A 36 38.21 40.29 -4.29
CA GLY A 36 38.83 39.88 -3.03
C GLY A 36 39.48 41.05 -2.29
N ILE A 37 39.82 40.83 -1.02
CA ILE A 37 40.98 41.37 -0.28
C ILE A 37 41.07 40.58 1.03
N GLY A 38 42.28 40.07 1.31
CA GLY A 38 42.60 39.37 2.56
C GLY A 38 42.79 40.32 3.75
N GLY A 39 42.81 39.76 4.96
CA GLY A 39 43.20 40.52 6.15
C GLY A 39 42.82 39.85 7.47
N ALA A 40 43.81 39.15 8.04
CA ALA A 40 44.10 38.98 9.47
C ALA A 40 42.95 39.00 10.49
N VAL A 41 42.69 37.84 11.11
CA VAL A 41 42.10 37.79 12.46
C VAL A 41 43.23 37.60 13.48
N THR A 42 43.33 38.60 14.35
CA THR A 42 44.33 38.80 15.38
C THR A 42 44.20 37.78 16.52
N TYR A 43 45.36 37.25 16.90
CA TYR A 43 45.60 36.42 18.08
C TYR A 43 45.37 37.24 19.36
N TYR A 44 44.52 36.75 20.27
CA TYR A 44 44.61 37.07 21.69
C TYR A 44 44.92 35.78 22.44
N GLY A 45 46.19 35.59 22.82
CA GLY A 45 46.52 34.81 24.02
C GLY A 45 46.11 35.62 25.24
N ILE A 46 45.83 35.02 26.40
CA ILE A 46 46.89 34.56 27.31
C ILE A 46 46.27 33.69 28.42
N ASN A 47 46.94 32.54 28.64
CA ASN A 47 47.09 31.75 29.86
C ASN A 47 45.88 31.13 30.58
N ALA A 48 45.60 29.87 30.22
CA ALA A 48 45.26 28.83 31.20
C ALA A 48 46.31 27.72 31.14
N ARG A 49 46.91 27.38 32.29
CA ARG A 49 47.92 26.32 32.45
C ARG A 49 47.37 24.95 32.01
N PRO A 50 48.22 24.04 31.50
CA PRO A 50 47.78 22.71 31.11
C PRO A 50 47.52 21.89 32.37
N GLN A 51 46.26 21.51 32.60
CA GLN A 51 45.98 20.36 33.45
C GLN A 51 46.11 19.12 32.56
N ASN A 52 47.15 18.32 32.85
CA ASN A 52 47.27 16.96 32.37
C ASN A 52 46.05 16.16 32.86
N THR A 53 45.03 16.05 32.02
CA THR A 53 44.07 14.95 32.09
C THR A 53 44.23 14.16 30.81
N ASP A 54 45.02 13.10 30.92
CA ASP A 54 45.05 11.99 29.96
C ASP A 54 43.67 11.31 29.99
N GLN A 55 42.69 11.91 29.33
CA GLN A 55 41.42 11.26 29.01
C GLN A 55 41.55 10.74 27.59
N SER A 56 42.04 9.51 27.47
CA SER A 56 41.82 8.71 26.28
C SER A 56 40.33 8.77 25.95
N ILE A 57 39.97 9.43 24.86
CA ILE A 57 38.61 9.36 24.29
C ILE A 57 38.42 7.90 23.92
N ARG A 58 37.71 7.13 24.76
CA ARG A 58 37.23 5.82 24.36
C ARG A 58 36.21 6.07 23.27
N LEU A 59 36.59 5.78 22.03
CA LEU A 59 35.63 5.62 20.95
C LEU A 59 34.56 4.64 21.45
N PRO A 60 33.25 4.96 21.32
CA PRO A 60 32.21 4.04 21.70
C PRO A 60 32.47 2.70 21.01
N THR A 61 32.46 1.62 21.80
CA THR A 61 32.62 0.28 21.27
C THR A 61 31.53 0.07 20.22
N PRO A 62 31.85 -0.34 18.98
CA PRO A 62 30.82 -0.57 17.97
C PRO A 62 29.83 -1.59 18.52
N VAL A 63 28.57 -1.18 18.65
CA VAL A 63 27.49 -2.07 19.05
C VAL A 63 27.38 -3.12 17.94
N SER A 64 27.76 -4.36 18.26
CA SER A 64 27.61 -5.47 17.33
C SER A 64 26.13 -5.83 17.25
N LEU A 65 25.44 -5.30 16.23
CA LEU A 65 24.06 -5.68 15.95
C LEU A 65 23.99 -7.19 15.68
N ARG A 66 22.87 -7.81 16.09
CA ARG A 66 22.61 -9.22 15.76
C ARG A 66 22.44 -9.37 14.25
N PRO A 67 22.90 -10.47 13.64
CA PRO A 67 22.63 -10.72 12.24
C PRO A 67 21.13 -10.81 11.99
N CYS A 68 20.65 -10.24 10.90
CA CYS A 68 19.26 -10.40 10.49
C CYS A 68 18.96 -11.88 10.20
N GLU A 69 17.78 -12.31 10.61
CA GLU A 69 17.30 -13.65 10.33
C GLU A 69 16.47 -13.64 9.06
N VAL A 70 16.80 -14.54 8.12
CA VAL A 70 15.95 -14.80 6.96
C VAL A 70 14.91 -15.82 7.41
N LEU A 71 13.73 -15.34 7.77
CA LEU A 71 12.60 -16.20 8.09
C LEU A 71 12.05 -16.83 6.81
N ASP A 72 11.61 -18.08 6.88
CA ASP A 72 10.80 -18.67 5.82
C ASP A 72 9.47 -17.93 5.72
N ARG A 73 8.89 -17.82 4.52
CA ARG A 73 7.62 -17.15 4.28
C ARG A 73 6.47 -17.63 5.17
N ALA A 74 6.45 -18.91 5.55
CA ALA A 74 5.45 -19.46 6.47
C ALA A 74 5.58 -18.89 7.89
N ALA A 75 6.77 -18.46 8.29
CA ALA A 75 7.04 -17.85 9.59
C ALA A 75 6.73 -16.35 9.64
N LEU A 76 6.30 -15.73 8.53
CA LEU A 76 5.89 -14.33 8.49
C LEU A 76 4.49 -14.09 9.07
N VAL A 77 3.73 -15.15 9.33
CA VAL A 77 2.38 -15.06 9.91
C VAL A 77 2.46 -15.01 11.43
N PRO A 78 1.99 -13.94 12.10
CA PRO A 78 1.96 -13.92 13.56
C PRO A 78 0.95 -14.95 14.10
N ALA A 79 1.36 -15.68 15.15
CA ALA A 79 0.54 -16.72 15.76
C ALA A 79 -0.81 -16.19 16.29
N SER A 80 -0.84 -14.96 16.77
CA SER A 80 -2.03 -14.24 17.23
C SER A 80 -1.93 -12.77 16.86
N GLY A 81 -3.05 -12.05 16.74
CA GLY A 81 -3.02 -10.63 16.36
C GLY A 81 -2.59 -10.38 14.92
N ALA A 82 -2.33 -9.11 14.58
CA ALA A 82 -1.98 -8.69 13.23
C ALA A 82 -0.77 -7.76 13.22
N LEU A 83 0.01 -7.80 12.14
CA LEU A 83 1.06 -6.82 11.86
C LEU A 83 0.43 -5.46 11.56
N PHE A 84 0.89 -4.39 12.24
CA PHE A 84 0.53 -3.03 11.87
C PHE A 84 1.57 -2.44 10.91
N GLY A 85 1.13 -1.90 9.80
CA GLY A 85 2.01 -1.27 8.82
C GLY A 85 1.55 0.09 8.33
N VAL A 86 2.34 0.63 7.41
CA VAL A 86 2.13 1.96 6.84
C VAL A 86 2.44 1.99 5.35
N ASN A 87 1.57 2.62 4.56
CA ASN A 87 1.90 3.14 3.23
C ASN A 87 2.22 4.63 3.40
N LEU A 88 3.51 4.93 3.54
CA LEU A 88 4.01 6.27 3.82
C LEU A 88 4.49 6.93 2.54
N ASP A 89 4.20 8.22 2.37
CA ASP A 89 4.96 9.05 1.45
C ASP A 89 6.38 9.29 2.03
N MET A 90 7.31 8.43 1.62
CA MET A 90 8.71 8.47 2.07
C MET A 90 9.50 9.66 1.51
N GLU A 91 8.99 10.37 0.49
CA GLU A 91 9.59 11.63 0.03
C GLU A 91 9.22 12.78 0.96
N ALA A 92 7.98 12.78 1.47
CA ALA A 92 7.48 13.81 2.37
C ALA A 92 7.89 13.60 3.85
N ARG A 93 8.08 12.34 4.29
CA ARG A 93 8.39 12.01 5.68
C ARG A 93 9.25 10.77 5.80
N THR A 94 10.26 10.82 6.67
CA THR A 94 11.11 9.64 6.94
C THR A 94 10.40 8.60 7.82
N LEU A 95 10.78 7.33 7.69
CA LEU A 95 10.29 6.27 8.58
C LEU A 95 10.63 6.52 10.05
N ALA A 96 11.76 7.17 10.34
CA ALA A 96 12.16 7.56 11.69
C ALA A 96 11.20 8.61 12.29
N GLU A 97 10.85 9.65 11.52
CA GLU A 97 9.89 10.67 11.96
C GLU A 97 8.49 10.08 12.14
N TYR A 98 8.05 9.22 11.22
CA TYR A 98 6.78 8.52 11.38
C TYR A 98 6.77 7.65 12.65
N SER A 99 7.81 6.85 12.88
CA SER A 99 7.91 5.99 14.06
C SER A 99 7.93 6.79 15.37
N PHE A 100 8.65 7.92 15.38
CA PHE A 100 8.64 8.84 16.52
C PHE A 100 7.24 9.39 16.80
N ASN A 101 6.51 9.80 15.76
CA ASN A 101 5.16 10.33 15.89
C ASN A 101 4.13 9.24 16.27
N LEU A 102 4.30 8.01 15.79
CA LEU A 102 3.45 6.88 16.12
C LEU A 102 3.70 6.37 17.56
N GLY A 103 4.90 6.59 18.10
CA GLY A 103 5.34 5.97 19.36
C GLY A 103 5.76 4.50 19.21
N HIS A 104 5.65 3.96 17.99
CA HIS A 104 6.01 2.59 17.62
C HIS A 104 6.71 2.61 16.26
N THR A 105 7.58 1.62 16.02
CA THR A 105 8.07 1.34 14.66
C THR A 105 7.01 0.47 13.97
N PRO A 106 6.46 0.82 12.78
CA PRO A 106 5.51 -0.07 12.11
C PRO A 106 6.18 -1.41 11.77
N ALA A 107 5.45 -2.52 11.83
CA ALA A 107 5.98 -3.84 11.48
C ALA A 107 6.20 -3.99 9.97
N VAL A 108 5.32 -3.36 9.17
CA VAL A 108 5.33 -3.44 7.71
C VAL A 108 5.42 -2.05 7.10
N THR A 109 6.28 -1.88 6.11
CA THR A 109 6.35 -0.69 5.25
C THR A 109 5.94 -1.07 3.84
N VAL A 110 4.92 -0.41 3.31
CA VAL A 110 4.45 -0.60 1.94
C VAL A 110 5.31 0.23 0.98
N VAL A 111 5.78 -0.42 -0.08
CA VAL A 111 6.55 0.19 -1.19
C VAL A 111 5.89 -0.23 -2.49
N SER A 112 5.68 0.70 -3.42
CA SER A 112 5.14 0.41 -4.74
C SER A 112 6.17 0.68 -5.83
N THR A 113 6.19 -0.14 -6.88
CA THR A 113 7.03 0.06 -8.05
C THR A 113 6.40 -0.55 -9.30
N GLY A 114 6.75 0.01 -10.47
CA GLY A 114 6.36 -0.57 -11.74
C GLY A 114 6.95 -1.97 -11.95
N PHE A 115 6.27 -2.81 -12.72
CA PHE A 115 6.74 -4.16 -13.01
C PHE A 115 6.54 -4.57 -14.48
N PRO A 116 7.53 -5.20 -15.13
CA PRO A 116 8.93 -5.28 -14.73
C PRO A 116 9.54 -3.87 -14.55
N TYR A 117 10.30 -3.68 -13.47
CA TYR A 117 10.95 -2.41 -13.18
C TYR A 117 12.16 -2.18 -14.08
N ASN A 118 12.45 -0.91 -14.35
CA ASN A 118 13.67 -0.47 -15.00
C ASN A 118 14.83 -0.30 -13.99
N GLY A 119 15.99 0.18 -14.45
CA GLY A 119 17.18 0.34 -13.60
C GLY A 119 17.01 1.35 -12.46
N GLU A 120 16.35 2.48 -12.70
CA GLU A 120 16.09 3.51 -11.69
C GLU A 120 15.13 2.95 -10.62
N GLU A 121 14.01 2.36 -11.04
CA GLU A 121 13.05 1.72 -10.14
C GLU A 121 13.69 0.61 -9.30
N LYS A 122 14.67 -0.13 -9.86
CA LYS A 122 15.46 -1.11 -9.11
C LYS A 122 16.33 -0.46 -8.04
N GLU A 123 17.02 0.63 -8.37
CA GLU A 123 17.83 1.37 -7.41
C GLU A 123 16.97 1.97 -6.30
N ASP A 124 15.77 2.44 -6.63
CA ASP A 124 14.79 2.97 -5.67
C ASP A 124 14.32 1.88 -4.71
N LEU A 125 13.98 0.70 -5.23
CA LEU A 125 13.61 -0.46 -4.43
C LEU A 125 14.75 -0.89 -3.49
N GLN A 126 16.00 -0.86 -3.94
CA GLN A 126 17.16 -1.15 -3.10
C GLN A 126 17.32 -0.13 -1.96
N ARG A 127 17.14 1.17 -2.25
CA ARG A 127 17.18 2.22 -1.22
C ARG A 127 16.05 2.08 -0.21
N ALA A 128 14.85 1.70 -0.66
CA ALA A 128 13.72 1.42 0.22
C ALA A 128 14.03 0.23 1.14
N ALA A 129 14.53 -0.88 0.58
CA ALA A 129 14.94 -2.05 1.36
C ALA A 129 16.01 -1.73 2.40
N ASP A 130 17.00 -0.90 2.06
CA ASP A 130 18.04 -0.46 3.00
C ASP A 130 17.46 0.36 4.17
N GLN A 131 16.49 1.24 3.90
CA GLN A 131 15.80 2.01 4.94
C GLN A 131 14.94 1.11 5.84
N ILE A 132 14.14 0.22 5.25
CA ILE A 132 13.31 -0.75 5.98
C ILE A 132 14.18 -1.64 6.88
N ARG A 133 15.33 -2.12 6.37
CA ARG A 133 16.31 -2.87 7.15
C ARG A 133 16.83 -2.09 8.35
N ALA A 134 17.14 -0.81 8.17
CA ALA A 134 17.68 0.04 9.24
C ALA A 134 16.71 0.16 10.44
N HIS A 135 15.42 -0.09 10.21
CA HIS A 135 14.38 -0.10 11.22
C HIS A 135 13.91 -1.52 11.60
N GLY A 136 14.52 -2.58 11.04
CA GLY A 136 14.18 -3.98 11.32
C GLY A 136 12.78 -4.40 10.86
N GLN A 137 12.23 -3.69 9.86
CA GLN A 137 10.86 -3.86 9.40
C GLN A 137 10.75 -4.92 8.30
N THR A 138 9.50 -5.30 8.00
CA THR A 138 9.16 -6.11 6.82
C THR A 138 8.70 -5.21 5.68
N MET A 139 9.01 -5.56 4.44
CA MET A 139 8.52 -4.85 3.26
C MET A 139 7.22 -5.50 2.75
N LEU A 140 6.20 -4.72 2.44
CA LEU A 140 5.16 -5.12 1.50
C LEU A 140 5.45 -4.43 0.17
N LEU A 141 5.92 -5.20 -0.81
CA LEU A 141 6.25 -4.74 -2.15
C LEU A 141 5.04 -4.90 -3.06
N THR A 142 4.48 -3.78 -3.48
CA THR A 142 3.45 -3.73 -4.52
C THR A 142 4.11 -3.64 -5.89
N LEU A 143 3.79 -4.59 -6.75
CA LEU A 143 4.28 -4.65 -8.12
C LEU A 143 3.14 -4.28 -9.08
N GLU A 144 3.28 -3.16 -9.77
CA GLU A 144 2.28 -2.61 -10.68
C GLU A 144 2.67 -2.91 -12.14
N PRO A 145 2.01 -3.85 -12.84
CA PRO A 145 2.31 -4.15 -14.23
C PRO A 145 1.78 -3.07 -15.19
N VAL A 146 2.32 -1.86 -15.09
CA VAL A 146 1.92 -0.68 -15.87
C VAL A 146 2.08 -0.87 -17.39
N ASN A 147 2.95 -1.80 -17.79
CA ASN A 147 3.16 -2.19 -19.19
C ASN A 147 2.28 -3.38 -19.63
N GLY A 148 1.32 -3.79 -18.79
CA GLY A 148 0.41 -4.91 -19.03
C GLY A 148 0.94 -6.25 -18.52
N LEU A 149 0.03 -7.21 -18.37
CA LEU A 149 0.32 -8.54 -17.81
C LEU A 149 1.26 -9.38 -18.70
N ASP A 150 1.26 -9.16 -20.02
CA ASP A 150 2.13 -9.88 -20.96
C ASP A 150 3.62 -9.52 -20.78
N ALA A 151 3.93 -8.44 -20.07
CA ALA A 151 5.31 -8.09 -19.71
C ALA A 151 5.87 -8.98 -18.57
N VAL A 152 5.01 -9.75 -17.91
CA VAL A 152 5.41 -10.74 -16.91
C VAL A 152 5.81 -12.03 -17.63
N THR A 153 7.12 -12.25 -17.73
CA THR A 153 7.73 -13.41 -18.37
C THR A 153 8.50 -14.23 -17.33
N GLU A 154 8.90 -15.45 -17.70
CA GLU A 154 9.79 -16.25 -16.84
C GLU A 154 11.10 -15.51 -16.52
N GLU A 155 11.61 -14.70 -17.45
CA GLU A 155 12.83 -13.92 -17.26
C GLU A 155 12.65 -12.77 -16.25
N SER A 156 11.56 -12.01 -16.36
CA SER A 156 11.27 -10.94 -15.40
C SER A 156 10.92 -11.52 -14.02
N ALA A 157 10.21 -12.65 -13.97
CA ALA A 157 9.94 -13.39 -12.74
C ALA A 157 11.24 -13.89 -12.07
N ALA A 158 12.15 -14.49 -12.83
CA ALA A 158 13.43 -14.94 -12.31
C ALA A 158 14.32 -13.77 -11.85
N THR A 159 14.22 -12.61 -12.51
CA THR A 159 14.92 -11.39 -12.09
C THR A 159 14.39 -10.87 -10.77
N LEU A 160 13.06 -10.75 -10.64
CA LEU A 160 12.41 -10.39 -9.38
C LEU A 160 12.84 -11.33 -8.25
N ALA A 161 12.77 -12.64 -8.47
CA ALA A 161 13.07 -13.62 -7.43
C ALA A 161 14.53 -13.55 -6.96
N ARG A 162 15.49 -13.30 -7.86
CA ARG A 162 16.90 -13.06 -7.48
C ARG A 162 17.07 -11.78 -6.65
N ASP A 163 16.38 -10.71 -7.04
CA ASP A 163 16.45 -9.43 -6.34
C ASP A 163 15.80 -9.54 -4.94
N LEU A 164 14.66 -10.22 -4.83
CA LEU A 164 14.03 -10.54 -3.55
C LEU A 164 14.91 -11.42 -2.66
N ALA A 165 15.58 -12.42 -3.22
CA ALA A 165 16.53 -13.22 -2.47
C ALA A 165 17.69 -12.38 -1.91
N ALA A 166 18.17 -11.39 -2.67
CA ALA A 166 19.19 -10.45 -2.19
C ALA A 166 18.66 -9.55 -1.06
N VAL A 167 17.42 -9.05 -1.18
CA VAL A 167 16.73 -8.28 -0.13
C VAL A 167 16.53 -9.12 1.14
N ASN A 168 16.07 -10.36 0.99
CA ASN A 168 15.92 -11.31 2.09
C ASN A 168 17.25 -11.58 2.79
N ASN A 169 18.32 -11.88 2.04
CA ASN A 169 19.67 -12.08 2.58
C ASN A 169 20.24 -10.83 3.26
N GLY A 170 19.81 -9.64 2.82
CA GLY A 170 20.08 -8.36 3.46
C GLY A 170 19.38 -8.20 4.80
N GLY A 171 18.36 -9.01 5.10
CA GLY A 171 17.62 -9.01 6.37
C GLY A 171 16.20 -8.48 6.32
N VAL A 172 15.62 -8.31 5.13
CA VAL A 172 14.27 -7.78 4.95
C VAL A 172 13.36 -8.87 4.40
N PRO A 173 12.40 -9.39 5.18
CA PRO A 173 11.33 -10.22 4.65
C PRO A 173 10.44 -9.40 3.71
N VAL A 174 9.80 -10.06 2.75
CA VAL A 174 8.98 -9.37 1.75
C VAL A 174 7.62 -10.04 1.55
N PHE A 175 6.53 -9.30 1.69
CA PHE A 175 5.24 -9.66 1.11
C PHE A 175 5.17 -9.07 -0.31
N VAL A 176 4.97 -9.90 -1.33
CA VAL A 176 4.86 -9.49 -2.73
C VAL A 176 3.39 -9.39 -3.10
N ARG A 177 2.87 -8.16 -3.16
CA ARG A 177 1.50 -7.87 -3.60
C ARG A 177 1.53 -7.55 -5.09
N PHE A 178 1.27 -8.54 -5.93
CA PHE A 178 1.33 -8.38 -7.38
C PHE A 178 -0.02 -7.95 -7.96
N ALA A 179 0.01 -6.86 -8.75
CA ALA A 179 -1.11 -6.38 -9.54
C ALA A 179 -2.43 -6.31 -8.72
N PRO A 180 -2.44 -5.53 -7.61
CA PRO A 180 -3.60 -5.46 -6.73
C PRO A 180 -4.82 -4.90 -7.46
N GLU A 181 -6.02 -5.10 -6.91
CA GLU A 181 -7.25 -4.49 -7.40
C GLU A 181 -7.57 -4.83 -8.87
N MET A 182 -7.16 -6.03 -9.28
CA MET A 182 -7.38 -6.57 -10.62
C MET A 182 -8.87 -6.75 -10.99
N ASN A 183 -9.75 -6.78 -9.98
CA ASN A 183 -11.20 -6.80 -10.15
C ASN A 183 -11.80 -5.43 -10.55
N GLY A 184 -11.04 -4.35 -10.39
CA GLY A 184 -11.40 -3.01 -10.88
C GLY A 184 -11.11 -2.81 -12.37
N ASN A 185 -11.53 -1.66 -12.91
CA ASN A 185 -11.40 -1.27 -14.32
C ASN A 185 -10.53 -0.01 -14.56
N TRP A 186 -9.83 0.46 -13.51
CA TRP A 186 -8.96 1.65 -13.53
C TRP A 186 -7.49 1.34 -13.80
N THR A 187 -7.07 0.09 -13.68
CA THR A 187 -5.67 -0.34 -13.89
C THR A 187 -5.48 -1.11 -15.20
N PRO A 188 -4.30 -1.04 -15.85
CA PRO A 188 -4.04 -1.74 -17.10
C PRO A 188 -4.02 -3.27 -17.00
N TRP A 189 -4.02 -3.82 -15.78
CA TRP A 189 -4.14 -5.25 -15.50
C TRP A 189 -5.54 -5.67 -15.04
N GLY A 190 -6.46 -4.73 -14.87
CA GLY A 190 -7.84 -4.97 -14.48
C GLY A 190 -8.62 -5.76 -15.53
N GLN A 191 -9.66 -6.46 -15.08
CA GLN A 191 -10.65 -7.16 -15.92
C GLN A 191 -10.07 -8.16 -16.94
N GLN A 192 -8.96 -8.80 -16.59
CA GLN A 192 -8.24 -9.79 -17.42
C GLN A 192 -7.93 -11.07 -16.63
N PRO A 193 -8.93 -11.83 -16.15
CA PRO A 193 -8.76 -12.92 -15.17
C PRO A 193 -7.78 -14.00 -15.62
N ALA A 194 -7.88 -14.49 -16.86
CA ALA A 194 -7.02 -15.56 -17.35
C ALA A 194 -5.55 -15.13 -17.45
N ARG A 195 -5.30 -13.92 -17.97
CA ARG A 195 -3.93 -13.36 -18.04
C ARG A 195 -3.38 -13.06 -16.66
N TYR A 196 -4.23 -12.57 -15.75
CA TYR A 196 -3.87 -12.26 -14.38
C TYR A 196 -3.36 -13.51 -13.66
N ILE A 197 -4.13 -14.60 -13.71
CA ILE A 197 -3.77 -15.88 -13.10
C ILE A 197 -2.44 -16.40 -13.68
N ALA A 198 -2.25 -16.33 -15.01
CA ALA A 198 -1.02 -16.79 -15.65
C ALA A 198 0.22 -15.99 -15.18
N ALA A 199 0.11 -14.66 -15.13
CA ALA A 199 1.18 -13.78 -14.66
C ALA A 199 1.49 -14.01 -13.17
N PHE A 200 0.45 -14.09 -12.32
CA PHE A 200 0.61 -14.33 -10.89
C PHE A 200 1.31 -15.66 -10.62
N ARG A 201 0.88 -16.74 -11.27
CA ARG A 201 1.49 -18.07 -11.11
C ARG A 201 2.93 -18.12 -11.61
N THR A 202 3.26 -17.36 -12.66
CA THR A 202 4.64 -17.22 -13.15
C THR A 202 5.56 -16.58 -12.10
N LEU A 203 5.10 -15.50 -11.45
CA LEU A 203 5.84 -14.88 -10.35
C LEU A 203 5.91 -15.78 -9.12
N ALA A 204 4.79 -16.36 -8.70
CA ALA A 204 4.73 -17.20 -7.51
C ALA A 204 5.69 -18.38 -7.60
N SER A 205 5.73 -19.07 -8.75
CA SER A 205 6.67 -20.16 -9.01
C SER A 205 8.13 -19.72 -8.83
N ALA A 206 8.52 -18.58 -9.40
CA ALA A 206 9.88 -18.07 -9.30
C ALA A 206 10.23 -17.63 -7.86
N VAL A 207 9.32 -16.91 -7.20
CA VAL A 207 9.49 -16.40 -5.82
C VAL A 207 9.61 -17.56 -4.83
N HIS A 208 8.70 -18.54 -4.88
CA HIS A 208 8.72 -19.71 -3.99
C HIS A 208 9.99 -20.55 -4.16
N ALA A 209 10.54 -20.62 -5.37
CA ALA A 209 11.74 -21.40 -5.67
C ALA A 209 13.05 -20.70 -5.25
N GLN A 210 13.12 -19.36 -5.32
CA GLN A 210 14.41 -18.65 -5.20
C GLN A 210 14.46 -17.63 -4.05
N ALA A 211 13.32 -17.16 -3.53
CA ALA A 211 13.23 -16.16 -2.48
C ALA A 211 12.36 -16.67 -1.30
N PRO A 212 12.84 -17.67 -0.52
CA PRO A 212 12.04 -18.32 0.51
C PRO A 212 11.59 -17.40 1.65
N GLY A 213 12.24 -16.23 1.83
CA GLY A 213 11.80 -15.19 2.78
C GLY A 213 10.79 -14.21 2.20
N SER A 214 10.19 -14.55 1.06
CA SER A 214 9.18 -13.75 0.39
C SER A 214 7.87 -14.52 0.22
N ALA A 215 6.75 -13.88 0.53
CA ALA A 215 5.40 -14.45 0.48
C ALA A 215 4.56 -13.75 -0.60
N MET A 216 3.90 -14.50 -1.47
CA MET A 216 3.00 -13.97 -2.48
C MET A 216 1.63 -13.61 -1.89
N MET A 217 1.16 -12.40 -2.16
CA MET A 217 -0.15 -11.90 -1.75
C MET A 217 -1.05 -11.64 -2.96
N TRP A 218 -2.23 -12.27 -2.96
CA TRP A 218 -3.32 -11.95 -3.89
C TRP A 218 -4.28 -10.99 -3.20
N ALA A 219 -4.49 -9.81 -3.77
CA ALA A 219 -5.23 -8.73 -3.11
C ALA A 219 -6.18 -7.98 -4.07
N PRO A 220 -7.46 -8.37 -4.18
CA PRO A 220 -8.47 -7.56 -4.85
C PRO A 220 -8.81 -6.27 -4.08
N ASP A 221 -9.55 -5.39 -4.73
CA ASP A 221 -10.34 -4.33 -4.07
C ASP A 221 -11.60 -4.94 -3.45
N TYR A 222 -12.16 -4.32 -2.42
CA TYR A 222 -13.44 -4.78 -1.86
C TYR A 222 -14.55 -4.75 -2.93
N GLY A 223 -15.49 -5.69 -2.87
CA GLY A 223 -16.47 -5.94 -3.93
C GLY A 223 -17.53 -4.86 -4.15
N GLY A 224 -17.51 -3.78 -3.36
CA GLY A 224 -18.52 -2.74 -3.43
C GLY A 224 -18.44 -1.97 -4.75
N GLY A 225 -19.59 -1.82 -5.40
CA GLY A 225 -19.67 -1.18 -6.72
C GLY A 225 -19.13 -2.02 -7.88
N TYR A 226 -18.86 -3.32 -7.67
CA TYR A 226 -18.57 -4.24 -8.77
C TYR A 226 -19.85 -4.61 -9.56
N PRO A 227 -19.78 -4.75 -10.90
CA PRO A 227 -18.67 -4.29 -11.73
C PRO A 227 -18.64 -2.77 -11.78
N SER A 228 -17.45 -2.20 -11.64
CA SER A 228 -17.25 -0.76 -11.78
C SER A 228 -17.63 -0.33 -13.20
N SER A 229 -18.20 0.87 -13.35
CA SER A 229 -18.68 1.37 -14.64
C SER A 229 -17.83 2.52 -15.15
N GLY A 230 -17.60 2.57 -16.47
CA GLY A 230 -16.97 3.71 -17.14
C GLY A 230 -15.46 3.84 -16.96
N GLY A 231 -14.79 2.77 -16.52
CA GLY A 231 -13.34 2.73 -16.41
C GLY A 231 -12.66 2.58 -17.77
N GLN A 232 -11.38 2.93 -17.82
CA GLN A 232 -10.61 2.87 -19.05
C GLN A 232 -10.47 1.44 -19.58
N PHE A 233 -10.41 0.46 -18.68
CA PHE A 233 -10.09 -0.94 -19.01
C PHE A 233 -11.31 -1.85 -18.96
N ASP A 234 -12.52 -1.29 -19.12
CA ASP A 234 -13.77 -2.05 -19.20
C ASP A 234 -13.68 -3.21 -20.20
N VAL A 235 -13.89 -4.42 -19.70
CA VAL A 235 -14.06 -5.65 -20.47
C VAL A 235 -15.24 -5.52 -21.43
N LYS A 236 -15.12 -6.15 -22.60
CA LYS A 236 -16.13 -6.03 -23.66
C LYS A 236 -16.95 -7.31 -23.78
N PRO A 237 -18.30 -7.21 -23.90
CA PRO A 237 -19.14 -8.37 -24.19
C PRO A 237 -18.65 -9.18 -25.38
N GLY A 238 -18.71 -10.51 -25.27
CA GLY A 238 -18.26 -11.45 -26.30
C GLY A 238 -16.74 -11.74 -26.30
N THR A 239 -15.99 -11.20 -25.34
CA THR A 239 -14.59 -11.60 -25.09
C THR A 239 -14.52 -12.77 -24.12
N ALA A 240 -13.42 -13.52 -24.14
CA ALA A 240 -13.20 -14.61 -23.19
C ALA A 240 -13.12 -14.10 -21.73
N ASP A 241 -12.54 -12.91 -21.53
CA ASP A 241 -12.49 -12.28 -20.21
C ASP A 241 -13.90 -11.94 -19.71
N PHE A 242 -14.79 -11.42 -20.57
CA PHE A 242 -16.19 -11.18 -20.19
C PHE A 242 -16.88 -12.47 -19.75
N THR A 243 -16.73 -13.56 -20.52
CA THR A 243 -17.31 -14.86 -20.17
C THR A 243 -16.75 -15.43 -18.86
N ALA A 244 -15.50 -15.10 -18.50
CA ALA A 244 -14.92 -15.52 -17.24
C ALA A 244 -15.41 -14.69 -16.04
N LEU A 245 -15.84 -13.45 -16.29
CA LEU A 245 -16.36 -12.54 -15.26
C LEU A 245 -17.88 -12.63 -15.07
N ASP A 246 -18.60 -13.14 -16.07
CA ASP A 246 -20.03 -13.49 -16.04
C ASP A 246 -20.18 -14.85 -15.35
N THR A 247 -20.08 -14.82 -14.03
CA THR A 247 -19.98 -16.00 -13.16
C THR A 247 -21.31 -16.70 -12.92
N ASP A 248 -22.43 -16.00 -13.11
CA ASP A 248 -23.77 -16.61 -13.11
C ASP A 248 -24.26 -17.02 -14.52
N ALA A 249 -23.49 -16.66 -15.56
CA ALA A 249 -23.69 -17.01 -16.96
C ALA A 249 -25.03 -16.50 -17.54
N ASP A 250 -25.52 -15.36 -17.06
CA ASP A 250 -26.75 -14.73 -17.54
C ASP A 250 -26.56 -13.84 -18.79
N GLY A 251 -25.30 -13.61 -19.18
CA GLY A 251 -24.93 -12.81 -20.34
C GLY A 251 -24.72 -11.32 -20.03
N ALA A 252 -24.75 -10.91 -18.77
CA ALA A 252 -24.51 -9.55 -18.30
C ALA A 252 -23.55 -9.54 -17.11
N LEU A 253 -22.63 -8.57 -17.08
CA LEU A 253 -21.85 -8.32 -15.88
C LEU A 253 -22.64 -7.45 -14.92
N THR A 254 -22.95 -7.99 -13.74
CA THR A 254 -23.78 -7.34 -12.72
C THR A 254 -23.19 -7.54 -11.31
N ALA A 255 -23.79 -6.90 -10.31
CA ALA A 255 -23.37 -7.09 -8.92
C ALA A 255 -23.52 -8.54 -8.42
N ASN A 256 -24.33 -9.37 -9.08
CA ASN A 256 -24.47 -10.79 -8.74
C ASN A 256 -23.24 -11.63 -9.12
N ASP A 257 -22.35 -11.09 -9.95
CA ASP A 257 -21.13 -11.78 -10.33
C ASP A 257 -20.09 -11.73 -9.22
N ASP A 258 -19.39 -12.85 -9.00
CA ASP A 258 -18.32 -12.93 -8.03
C ASP A 258 -17.15 -12.01 -8.45
N PRO A 259 -16.86 -10.94 -7.69
CA PRO A 259 -15.79 -10.00 -8.03
C PRO A 259 -14.39 -10.59 -7.85
N TYR A 260 -14.26 -11.72 -7.16
CA TYR A 260 -12.96 -12.24 -6.70
C TYR A 260 -12.59 -13.57 -7.34
N ALA A 261 -13.50 -14.54 -7.38
CA ALA A 261 -13.21 -15.92 -7.78
C ALA A 261 -12.56 -16.04 -9.17
N PRO A 262 -12.94 -15.26 -10.20
CA PRO A 262 -12.30 -15.32 -11.51
C PRO A 262 -10.80 -15.02 -11.51
N TYR A 263 -10.29 -14.36 -10.46
CA TYR A 263 -8.88 -13.95 -10.36
C TYR A 263 -8.04 -14.80 -9.42
N TYR A 264 -8.65 -15.73 -8.64
CA TYR A 264 -7.92 -16.48 -7.62
C TYR A 264 -6.90 -17.45 -8.25
N PRO A 265 -5.58 -17.27 -8.05
CA PRO A 265 -4.56 -18.05 -8.76
C PRO A 265 -4.39 -19.50 -8.28
N GLY A 266 -4.99 -19.85 -7.14
CA GLY A 266 -4.89 -21.16 -6.50
C GLY A 266 -4.03 -21.17 -5.23
N ASP A 267 -4.34 -22.10 -4.32
CA ASP A 267 -3.72 -22.20 -3.00
C ASP A 267 -2.22 -22.48 -3.02
N ASP A 268 -1.71 -23.09 -4.09
CA ASP A 268 -0.29 -23.37 -4.27
C ASP A 268 0.53 -22.12 -4.64
N ALA A 269 -0.12 -21.12 -5.24
CA ALA A 269 0.53 -19.88 -5.65
C ALA A 269 0.39 -18.76 -4.60
N VAL A 270 -0.67 -18.79 -3.79
CA VAL A 270 -1.01 -17.73 -2.84
C VAL A 270 -0.57 -18.08 -1.42
N ASP A 271 0.28 -17.26 -0.81
CA ASP A 271 0.65 -17.39 0.61
C ASP A 271 -0.27 -16.54 1.51
N TRP A 272 -0.72 -15.38 1.03
CA TRP A 272 -1.59 -14.43 1.72
C TRP A 272 -2.73 -13.93 0.84
N VAL A 273 -3.90 -13.71 1.43
CA VAL A 273 -5.02 -13.05 0.76
C VAL A 273 -5.17 -11.64 1.33
N GLY A 274 -5.38 -10.66 0.47
CA GLY A 274 -5.45 -9.25 0.83
C GLY A 274 -6.74 -8.60 0.35
N MET A 275 -7.12 -7.47 0.94
CA MET A 275 -8.20 -6.63 0.41
C MET A 275 -7.87 -5.15 0.61
N SER A 276 -7.80 -4.37 -0.47
CA SER A 276 -7.86 -2.90 -0.34
C SER A 276 -9.24 -2.52 0.18
N LEU A 277 -9.30 -1.79 1.29
CA LEU A 277 -10.56 -1.50 1.96
C LEU A 277 -10.50 -0.15 2.67
N TYR A 278 -11.23 0.82 2.14
CA TYR A 278 -11.22 2.21 2.60
C TYR A 278 -12.60 2.68 3.03
N HIS A 279 -12.63 3.69 3.89
CA HIS A 279 -13.81 4.54 4.01
C HIS A 279 -13.67 5.74 3.06
N TRP A 280 -14.24 5.64 1.86
CA TRP A 280 -14.32 6.73 0.88
C TRP A 280 -15.41 7.76 1.21
N GLY A 281 -16.47 7.32 1.88
CA GLY A 281 -17.67 8.12 2.13
C GLY A 281 -18.93 7.25 2.09
N SER A 282 -20.02 7.88 1.69
CA SER A 282 -21.37 7.35 1.64
C SER A 282 -21.99 7.37 0.23
N ALA A 283 -21.51 8.17 -0.72
CA ALA A 283 -22.04 8.16 -2.10
C ALA A 283 -21.08 8.75 -3.14
N PHE A 284 -21.07 8.17 -4.34
CA PHE A 284 -20.37 8.75 -5.49
C PHE A 284 -21.16 9.95 -6.09
N PRO A 285 -20.50 11.02 -6.59
CA PRO A 285 -19.06 11.28 -6.58
C PRO A 285 -18.51 11.54 -5.17
N TRP A 286 -17.38 10.94 -4.87
CA TRP A 286 -16.73 10.99 -3.55
C TRP A 286 -16.25 12.40 -3.20
N GLY A 287 -16.00 12.61 -1.90
CA GLY A 287 -15.36 13.82 -1.37
C GLY A 287 -16.13 14.49 -0.25
N GLU A 288 -17.26 13.90 0.15
CA GLU A 288 -18.01 14.26 1.34
C GLU A 288 -17.31 13.80 2.62
N ASN A 289 -17.39 14.65 3.65
CA ASN A 289 -16.88 14.33 4.98
C ASN A 289 -18.02 13.71 5.79
N GLU A 290 -18.14 12.40 5.76
CA GLU A 290 -19.18 11.64 6.45
C GLU A 290 -18.60 10.60 7.40
N LEU A 291 -19.35 10.22 8.43
CA LEU A 291 -18.93 9.14 9.32
C LEU A 291 -19.08 7.78 8.62
N PRO A 292 -18.13 6.85 8.79
CA PRO A 292 -18.37 5.45 8.45
C PRO A 292 -19.50 4.89 9.30
N GLU A 293 -20.41 4.15 8.68
CA GLU A 293 -21.44 3.42 9.43
C GLU A 293 -20.83 2.44 10.42
N ALA A 294 -21.55 2.17 11.52
CA ALA A 294 -21.12 1.19 12.49
C ALA A 294 -20.96 -0.20 11.83
N ASN A 295 -19.86 -0.88 12.15
CA ASN A 295 -19.48 -2.19 11.58
C ASN A 295 -19.20 -2.21 10.06
N LYS A 296 -19.12 -1.05 9.39
CA LYS A 296 -18.83 -0.95 7.95
C LYS A 296 -17.63 -1.81 7.53
N PHE A 297 -16.50 -1.73 8.25
CA PHE A 297 -15.31 -2.55 7.93
C PHE A 297 -15.64 -4.04 7.88
N ALA A 298 -16.24 -4.56 8.95
CA ALA A 298 -16.56 -5.98 9.06
C ALA A 298 -17.63 -6.40 8.04
N SER A 299 -18.61 -5.55 7.77
CA SER A 299 -19.64 -5.82 6.79
C SER A 299 -19.09 -5.85 5.36
N GLN A 300 -18.19 -4.94 4.99
CA GLN A 300 -17.56 -4.93 3.66
C GLN A 300 -16.64 -6.14 3.47
N LEU A 301 -15.83 -6.47 4.49
CA LEU A 301 -14.95 -7.64 4.45
C LEU A 301 -15.72 -8.97 4.31
N THR A 302 -16.97 -9.01 4.76
CA THR A 302 -17.81 -10.23 4.76
C THR A 302 -18.94 -10.20 3.73
N GLY A 303 -18.97 -9.21 2.82
CA GLY A 303 -20.05 -9.10 1.83
C GLY A 303 -21.44 -8.93 2.48
N ASN A 304 -21.53 -8.29 3.64
CA ASN A 304 -22.78 -8.05 4.37
C ASN A 304 -23.13 -6.55 4.45
N TYR A 305 -22.41 -5.70 3.72
CA TYR A 305 -22.62 -4.27 3.76
C TYR A 305 -23.85 -3.88 2.95
N LEU A 306 -24.82 -3.27 3.64
CA LEU A 306 -26.00 -2.65 3.05
C LEU A 306 -26.16 -1.30 3.73
N GLY A 307 -25.71 -0.23 3.07
CA GLY A 307 -25.57 1.08 3.67
C GLY A 307 -25.71 2.21 2.66
N ALA A 308 -25.29 3.41 3.05
CA ALA A 308 -25.40 4.58 2.18
C ALA A 308 -24.58 4.37 0.89
N ASN A 309 -23.39 3.77 1.05
CA ASN A 309 -22.46 3.44 -0.02
C ASN A 309 -22.91 2.34 -1.01
N GLY A 310 -24.13 1.80 -0.86
CA GLY A 310 -24.66 0.75 -1.73
C GLY A 310 -24.92 -0.57 -1.03
N ASP A 311 -25.15 -1.59 -1.86
CA ASP A 311 -25.47 -2.96 -1.47
C ASP A 311 -24.37 -3.90 -1.96
N ASP A 312 -23.51 -4.32 -1.04
CA ASP A 312 -22.42 -5.26 -1.28
C ASP A 312 -22.86 -6.70 -0.94
N THR A 313 -24.13 -6.93 -0.57
CA THR A 313 -24.64 -8.26 -0.19
C THR A 313 -24.60 -9.34 -1.27
N PRO A 314 -24.54 -9.00 -2.57
CA PRO A 314 -24.23 -9.98 -3.60
C PRO A 314 -22.78 -10.50 -3.59
N ALA A 315 -21.82 -9.72 -3.07
CA ALA A 315 -20.43 -10.14 -3.01
C ALA A 315 -20.25 -11.28 -1.97
N PRO A 316 -19.37 -12.26 -2.22
CA PRO A 316 -19.16 -13.35 -1.28
C PRO A 316 -18.43 -12.86 -0.01
N ASP A 317 -18.61 -13.59 1.08
CA ASP A 317 -17.84 -13.38 2.32
C ASP A 317 -16.37 -13.71 2.08
N PHE A 318 -15.58 -12.67 1.79
CA PHE A 318 -14.17 -12.82 1.45
C PHE A 318 -13.37 -13.45 2.59
N TYR A 319 -13.65 -13.05 3.84
CA TYR A 319 -12.95 -13.60 5.00
C TYR A 319 -13.23 -15.09 5.17
N GLU A 320 -14.49 -15.51 5.06
CA GLU A 320 -14.86 -16.91 5.17
C GLU A 320 -14.27 -17.74 4.03
N VAL A 321 -14.46 -17.32 2.78
CA VAL A 321 -13.99 -18.08 1.61
C VAL A 321 -12.46 -18.14 1.58
N TYR A 322 -11.78 -16.98 1.56
CA TYR A 322 -10.33 -16.93 1.31
C TYR A 322 -9.50 -17.02 2.59
N GLY A 323 -9.99 -16.54 3.73
CA GLY A 323 -9.29 -16.64 5.01
C GLY A 323 -9.47 -17.99 5.71
N VAL A 324 -10.72 -18.46 5.81
CA VAL A 324 -11.07 -19.68 6.55
C VAL A 324 -11.01 -20.92 5.67
N GLN A 325 -11.76 -20.98 4.57
CA GLN A 325 -11.88 -22.20 3.76
C GLN A 325 -10.59 -22.51 2.99
N HIS A 326 -9.95 -21.49 2.39
CA HIS A 326 -8.61 -21.62 1.77
C HIS A 326 -7.47 -21.63 2.80
N GLY A 327 -7.75 -21.36 4.08
CA GLY A 327 -6.78 -21.41 5.17
C GLY A 327 -5.65 -20.38 5.05
N LYS A 328 -5.93 -19.21 4.46
CA LYS A 328 -4.92 -18.16 4.23
C LYS A 328 -4.96 -17.08 5.31
N PRO A 329 -3.79 -16.51 5.70
CA PRO A 329 -3.76 -15.28 6.46
C PRO A 329 -4.34 -14.13 5.62
N VAL A 330 -5.24 -13.37 6.22
CA VAL A 330 -5.93 -12.21 5.64
C VAL A 330 -5.16 -10.93 5.99
N ALA A 331 -4.89 -10.12 4.98
CA ALA A 331 -4.31 -8.79 5.11
C ALA A 331 -5.30 -7.72 4.66
N ILE A 332 -5.27 -6.58 5.34
CA ILE A 332 -5.74 -5.31 4.79
C ILE A 332 -4.48 -4.54 4.40
N PRO A 333 -3.93 -4.78 3.19
CA PRO A 333 -2.67 -4.19 2.75
C PRO A 333 -2.74 -2.67 2.64
N GLU A 334 -3.95 -2.12 2.57
CA GLU A 334 -4.25 -0.69 2.48
C GLU A 334 -5.62 -0.37 3.08
N THR A 335 -5.66 0.56 4.03
CA THR A 335 -6.90 1.15 4.56
C THR A 335 -6.65 2.55 5.11
N ALA A 336 -7.64 3.43 4.97
CA ALA A 336 -7.74 4.71 5.66
C ALA A 336 -9.18 5.22 5.57
N ALA A 337 -9.42 6.40 6.16
CA ALA A 337 -10.68 7.10 6.04
C ALA A 337 -10.46 8.48 5.41
N LEU A 338 -11.27 8.76 4.39
CA LEU A 338 -11.19 9.97 3.59
C LEU A 338 -11.50 11.19 4.44
N PHE A 339 -10.69 12.24 4.28
CA PHE A 339 -11.06 13.57 4.70
C PHE A 339 -10.69 14.57 3.61
N ASN A 340 -11.69 15.27 3.09
CA ASN A 340 -11.52 16.32 2.10
C ASN A 340 -11.47 17.68 2.82
N PRO A 341 -10.31 18.35 2.90
CA PRO A 341 -10.18 19.64 3.60
C PRO A 341 -10.96 20.79 2.94
N ALA A 342 -11.40 20.62 1.69
CA ALA A 342 -12.19 21.60 0.96
C ALA A 342 -13.71 21.39 1.11
N ALA A 343 -14.14 20.25 1.66
CA ALA A 343 -15.55 19.93 1.87
C ALA A 343 -16.03 20.29 3.29
N GLY A 344 -17.33 20.57 3.41
CA GLY A 344 -18.02 20.60 4.71
C GLY A 344 -18.48 19.20 5.12
N GLY A 345 -19.03 19.09 6.32
CA GLY A 345 -19.51 17.82 6.88
C GLY A 345 -18.92 17.58 8.26
N GLU A 346 -18.69 16.32 8.57
CA GLU A 346 -18.10 15.89 9.83
C GLU A 346 -16.61 16.27 9.93
N THR A 347 -16.10 16.32 11.16
CA THR A 347 -14.70 16.64 11.45
C THR A 347 -13.76 15.50 11.07
N GLU A 348 -12.55 15.85 10.63
CA GLU A 348 -11.48 14.89 10.31
C GLU A 348 -11.24 13.86 11.42
N LEU A 349 -11.18 14.34 12.67
CA LEU A 349 -10.99 13.48 13.84
C LEU A 349 -12.13 12.48 13.98
N ALA A 350 -13.38 12.92 13.89
CA ALA A 350 -14.52 12.02 14.10
C ALA A 350 -14.62 10.94 13.01
N ILE A 351 -14.37 11.30 11.74
CA ILE A 351 -14.37 10.35 10.62
C ILE A 351 -13.29 9.29 10.81
N LYS A 352 -12.04 9.72 10.99
CA LYS A 352 -10.93 8.79 11.13
C LYS A 352 -11.07 7.96 12.41
N GLN A 353 -11.52 8.57 13.51
CA GLN A 353 -11.77 7.88 14.78
C GLN A 353 -12.85 6.81 14.71
N ALA A 354 -13.93 7.09 13.98
CA ALA A 354 -14.96 6.09 13.74
C ALA A 354 -14.45 4.92 12.88
N TRP A 355 -13.51 5.16 11.96
CA TRP A 355 -12.92 4.10 11.14
C TRP A 355 -11.91 3.24 11.89
N TRP A 356 -10.87 3.86 12.45
CA TRP A 356 -9.85 3.10 13.20
C TRP A 356 -10.45 2.47 14.46
N GLY A 357 -11.52 3.05 15.02
CA GLY A 357 -12.28 2.45 16.12
C GLY A 357 -12.87 1.09 15.77
N GLN A 358 -13.30 0.87 14.52
CA GLN A 358 -13.76 -0.45 14.05
C GLN A 358 -12.60 -1.41 13.81
N LEU A 359 -11.51 -0.92 13.21
CA LEU A 359 -10.32 -1.73 12.92
C LEU A 359 -9.64 -2.23 14.20
N PHE A 360 -9.55 -1.37 15.22
CA PHE A 360 -8.81 -1.63 16.46
C PHE A 360 -9.64 -2.31 17.56
N ASP A 361 -10.96 -2.41 17.37
CA ASP A 361 -11.85 -3.07 18.33
C ASP A 361 -11.37 -4.50 18.62
N PRO A 362 -11.13 -4.90 19.89
CA PRO A 362 -10.82 -6.27 20.25
C PRO A 362 -11.86 -7.29 19.76
N ALA A 363 -13.12 -6.88 19.57
CA ALA A 363 -14.16 -7.71 18.98
C ALA A 363 -13.88 -8.01 17.49
N THR A 364 -13.29 -7.08 16.75
CA THR A 364 -12.83 -7.30 15.36
C THR A 364 -11.72 -8.36 15.34
N ALA A 365 -10.71 -8.23 16.21
CA ALA A 365 -9.63 -9.21 16.32
C ALA A 365 -10.13 -10.60 16.75
N ALA A 366 -11.12 -10.66 17.65
CA ALA A 366 -11.73 -11.90 18.10
C ALA A 366 -12.61 -12.56 17.01
N ARG A 367 -13.34 -11.74 16.23
CA ARG A 367 -14.19 -12.21 15.12
C ARG A 367 -13.37 -12.71 13.94
N PHE A 368 -12.22 -12.07 13.68
CA PHE A 368 -11.39 -12.35 12.51
C PHE A 368 -9.98 -12.82 12.91
N PRO A 369 -9.81 -14.01 13.52
CA PRO A 369 -8.49 -14.50 13.92
C PRO A 369 -7.48 -14.69 12.77
N GLN A 370 -7.95 -14.82 11.53
CA GLN A 370 -7.13 -14.86 10.32
C GLN A 370 -6.77 -13.46 9.80
N LEU A 371 -7.27 -12.37 10.38
CA LEU A 371 -6.74 -11.03 10.11
C LEU A 371 -5.36 -10.92 10.73
N LYS A 372 -4.32 -10.90 9.89
CA LYS A 372 -2.91 -10.97 10.27
C LYS A 372 -2.09 -9.76 9.84
N MET A 373 -2.66 -8.82 9.10
CA MET A 373 -2.01 -7.55 8.74
C MET A 373 -3.04 -6.44 8.52
N VAL A 374 -2.73 -5.24 9.01
CA VAL A 374 -3.48 -4.00 8.72
C VAL A 374 -2.47 -2.89 8.47
N ASN A 375 -2.48 -2.30 7.27
CA ASN A 375 -1.60 -1.20 6.93
C ASN A 375 -2.39 0.07 6.68
N TRP A 376 -2.05 1.13 7.42
CA TRP A 376 -2.69 2.43 7.25
C TRP A 376 -2.11 3.17 6.03
N PHE A 377 -2.96 3.78 5.22
CA PHE A 377 -2.56 4.65 4.12
C PHE A 377 -2.25 6.06 4.64
N GLU A 378 -0.98 6.34 4.88
CA GLU A 378 -0.50 7.59 5.50
C GLU A 378 -0.04 8.57 4.41
N ARG A 379 -0.99 9.05 3.61
CA ARG A 379 -0.74 9.99 2.52
C ARG A 379 -1.67 11.19 2.54
N ASP A 380 -1.18 12.28 1.96
CA ASP A 380 -1.91 13.53 1.77
C ASP A 380 -1.69 13.96 0.32
N GLU A 381 -2.65 13.62 -0.53
CA GLU A 381 -2.49 13.70 -1.99
C GLU A 381 -3.78 14.10 -2.69
N ASP A 382 -3.66 14.44 -3.98
CA ASP A 382 -4.81 14.74 -4.84
C ASP A 382 -5.40 13.44 -5.37
N GLU A 383 -6.68 13.20 -5.08
CA GLU A 383 -7.43 12.03 -5.56
C GLU A 383 -8.25 12.39 -6.81
N VAL A 384 -8.19 11.53 -7.82
CA VAL A 384 -8.93 11.74 -9.08
C VAL A 384 -10.44 11.56 -8.84
N GLU A 385 -10.76 10.64 -7.97
CA GLU A 385 -12.06 10.23 -7.45
C GLU A 385 -12.83 11.39 -6.81
N VAL A 386 -12.10 12.29 -6.14
CA VAL A 386 -12.63 13.50 -5.49
C VAL A 386 -12.42 14.74 -6.36
N ASN A 387 -11.55 14.65 -7.37
CA ASN A 387 -11.01 15.78 -8.12
C ASN A 387 -10.47 16.87 -7.18
N GLY A 388 -9.68 16.46 -6.19
CA GLY A 388 -9.15 17.34 -5.17
C GLY A 388 -8.32 16.62 -4.10
N ARG A 389 -7.79 17.42 -3.17
CA ARG A 389 -6.93 16.95 -2.08
C ARG A 389 -7.71 16.13 -1.06
N VAL A 390 -7.17 14.98 -0.69
CA VAL A 390 -7.62 14.13 0.42
C VAL A 390 -6.49 13.94 1.41
N ASP A 391 -6.80 14.11 2.71
CA ASP A 391 -5.86 13.87 3.79
C ASP A 391 -6.18 12.53 4.47
N TRP A 392 -5.41 11.49 4.13
CA TRP A 392 -5.53 10.15 4.74
C TRP A 392 -4.71 10.00 6.03
N THR A 393 -3.89 11.00 6.36
CA THR A 393 -2.85 10.88 7.40
C THR A 393 -3.42 10.86 8.82
N VAL A 394 -2.85 10.07 9.72
CA VAL A 394 -3.21 10.06 11.15
C VAL A 394 -2.12 10.62 12.04
N THR A 395 -0.88 10.77 11.56
CA THR A 395 0.24 11.26 12.38
C THR A 395 0.62 12.72 12.12
N LYS A 396 -0.03 13.38 11.15
CA LYS A 396 0.31 14.73 10.70
C LYS A 396 -0.10 15.83 11.68
N THR A 397 -1.36 15.86 12.14
CA THR A 397 -1.84 16.86 13.10
C THR A 397 -1.73 16.34 14.53
N ALA A 398 -1.40 17.21 15.48
CA ALA A 398 -1.19 16.79 16.88
C ALA A 398 -2.44 16.14 17.49
N GLN A 399 -3.61 16.74 17.26
CA GLN A 399 -4.87 16.25 17.81
C GLN A 399 -5.22 14.83 17.31
N ILE A 400 -5.06 14.57 16.02
CA ILE A 400 -5.36 13.25 15.43
C ILE A 400 -4.30 12.24 15.83
N ARG A 401 -3.02 12.63 15.82
CA ARG A 401 -1.92 11.76 16.25
C ARG A 401 -2.07 11.31 17.70
N GLU A 402 -2.42 12.22 18.61
CA GLU A 402 -2.64 11.88 20.01
C GLU A 402 -3.82 10.91 20.18
N ALA A 403 -4.93 11.15 19.47
CA ALA A 403 -6.08 10.26 19.50
C ALA A 403 -5.79 8.88 18.89
N PHE A 404 -5.07 8.84 17.77
CA PHE A 404 -4.73 7.60 17.07
C PHE A 404 -3.75 6.76 17.88
N THR A 405 -2.67 7.35 18.38
CA THR A 405 -1.66 6.61 19.16
C THR A 405 -2.21 6.12 20.50
N ALA A 406 -3.13 6.85 21.13
CA ALA A 406 -3.84 6.38 22.32
C ALA A 406 -4.82 5.22 22.04
N ALA A 407 -5.27 5.05 20.80
CA ALA A 407 -6.21 4.01 20.39
C ALA A 407 -5.52 2.74 19.86
N LEU A 408 -4.20 2.76 19.64
CA LEU A 408 -3.43 1.62 19.18
C LEU A 408 -3.57 0.44 20.16
N PRO A 409 -4.10 -0.71 19.73
CA PRO A 409 -4.36 -1.82 20.63
C PRO A 409 -3.17 -2.77 20.78
N ASP A 410 -3.07 -3.42 21.93
CA ASP A 410 -1.97 -4.36 22.26
C ASP A 410 -1.98 -5.66 21.41
N TRP A 411 -3.06 -5.94 20.68
CA TRP A 411 -3.13 -7.12 19.81
C TRP A 411 -2.44 -6.90 18.44
N LEU A 412 -2.06 -5.65 18.12
CA LEU A 412 -1.23 -5.36 16.96
C LEU A 412 0.26 -5.59 17.27
N HIS A 413 0.96 -6.11 16.28
CA HIS A 413 2.40 -6.30 16.29
C HIS A 413 3.08 -5.16 15.57
N TYR A 414 4.08 -4.60 16.22
CA TYR A 414 4.92 -3.53 15.72
C TYR A 414 6.32 -4.06 15.40
N GLY A 415 7.11 -3.28 14.65
CA GLY A 415 8.49 -3.59 14.33
C GLY A 415 9.37 -3.65 15.58
N PRO A 416 10.53 -4.32 15.49
CA PRO A 416 11.45 -4.47 16.62
C PRO A 416 12.01 -3.13 17.07
N ALA A 417 12.29 -3.00 18.37
CA ALA A 417 12.92 -1.81 18.94
C ALA A 417 14.41 -1.66 18.54
N GLU A 418 15.06 -2.75 18.12
CA GLU A 418 16.46 -2.78 17.72
C GLU A 418 16.63 -3.26 16.28
N ALA A 419 17.51 -2.59 15.53
CA ALA A 419 17.89 -3.00 14.18
C ALA A 419 18.78 -4.25 14.17
N CYS A 420 18.84 -4.93 13.04
CA CYS A 420 19.75 -6.04 12.78
C CYS A 420 20.79 -5.66 11.70
N ALA A 421 21.91 -6.38 11.63
CA ALA A 421 22.92 -6.21 10.58
C ALA A 421 22.85 -7.34 9.54
N PRO A 422 23.17 -7.08 8.26
CA PRO A 422 23.28 -8.14 7.25
C PRO A 422 24.23 -9.26 7.70
N ARG A 423 23.93 -10.50 7.30
CA ARG A 423 24.88 -11.61 7.48
C ARG A 423 26.12 -11.34 6.60
N ARG A 424 27.32 -11.50 7.17
CA ARG A 424 28.60 -11.30 6.48
C ARG A 424 28.93 -12.43 5.52
#